data_AF-A0A1S4C5M6-F1
#
_entry.id   AF-A0A1S4C5M6-F1
#
_cell.length_a   1.000
_cell.length_b   1.000
_cell.length_c   1.000
_cell.angle_alpha   90.00
_cell.angle_beta   90.00
_cell.angle_gamma   90.00
#
_symmetry.space_group_name_H-M   'P 1'
#
loop_
_entity.id
_entity.type
_entity.pdbx_description
1 polymer ?
#
loop_
_entity_poly.entity_id
_entity_poly.type
_entity_poly.pdbx_seq_one_letter_code
_entity_poly.pdbx_strand_id
1 'polypeptide(L)'
;MAIKIQVILIVFSLLLAHVPAKPVETTVNVVIEGMVYCQSCDNYGSWSLSEAKPIAKAKVSVICKNYKKRVNFYKAFETNAYGYFYAELQGFEMGHSYLDHPLHSCRVKLVSSPLETCNVFSNINYGLNGAKLRFEDKTIDRSDYKAVIYTAGPLAFRPTYCPPK
;
A
#
# COMPACT_ATOMS: atom_id res chain seq x y z
N MET A 1 25.11 -15.43 82.50
CA MET A 1 25.06 -14.67 81.23
C MET A 1 24.43 -15.57 80.17
N ALA A 2 23.22 -15.25 79.72
CA ALA A 2 22.54 -15.99 78.66
C ALA A 2 22.26 -15.01 77.51
N ILE A 3 22.82 -15.28 76.33
CA ILE A 3 22.64 -14.47 75.13
C ILE A 3 21.39 -14.98 74.41
N LYS A 4 20.31 -14.21 74.44
CA LYS A 4 19.11 -14.46 73.63
C LYS A 4 19.37 -13.96 72.21
N ILE A 5 19.60 -14.88 71.27
CA ILE A 5 19.67 -14.56 69.84
C ILE A 5 18.26 -14.68 69.27
N GLN A 6 17.66 -13.53 68.97
CA GLN A 6 16.32 -13.44 68.40
C GLN A 6 16.48 -13.34 66.87
N VAL A 7 16.20 -14.44 66.17
CA VAL A 7 16.28 -14.50 64.71
C VAL A 7 15.06 -13.80 64.13
N ILE A 8 15.26 -12.58 63.60
CA ILE A 8 14.23 -11.82 62.89
C ILE A 8 14.13 -12.36 61.46
N LEU A 9 13.07 -13.11 61.17
CA LEU A 9 12.70 -13.51 59.81
C LEU A 9 12.08 -12.30 59.09
N ILE A 10 12.89 -11.61 58.27
CA ILE A 10 12.42 -10.55 57.38
C ILE A 10 11.80 -11.23 56.16
N VAL A 11 10.48 -11.38 56.15
CA VAL A 11 9.73 -11.81 54.97
C VAL A 11 9.61 -10.60 54.03
N PHE A 12 10.49 -10.52 53.04
CA PHE A 12 10.42 -9.50 52.00
C PHE A 12 9.29 -9.88 51.03
N SER A 13 8.08 -9.43 51.34
CA SER A 13 6.93 -9.56 50.43
C SER A 13 7.18 -8.72 49.18
N LEU A 14 7.68 -9.36 48.12
CA LEU A 14 7.75 -8.79 46.77
C LEU A 14 6.32 -8.62 46.24
N LEU A 15 5.71 -7.48 46.53
CA LEU A 15 4.55 -7.00 45.80
C LEU A 15 5.00 -6.63 44.38
N LEU A 16 5.02 -7.62 43.49
CA LEU A 16 5.07 -7.41 42.05
C LEU A 16 3.80 -6.65 41.66
N ALA A 17 3.90 -5.33 41.60
CA ALA A 17 2.92 -4.49 40.94
C ALA A 17 2.77 -5.02 39.50
N HIS A 18 1.68 -5.75 39.26
CA HIS A 18 1.30 -6.16 37.91
C HIS A 18 0.90 -4.88 37.19
N VAL A 19 1.86 -4.26 36.49
CA VAL A 19 1.57 -3.19 35.54
C VAL A 19 0.77 -3.86 34.41
N PRO A 20 -0.52 -3.55 34.24
CA PRO A 20 -1.28 -4.13 33.14
C PRO A 20 -0.61 -3.70 31.84
N ALA A 21 -0.18 -4.67 31.03
CA ALA A 21 0.35 -4.39 29.71
C ALA A 21 -0.71 -3.60 28.94
N LYS A 22 -0.34 -2.39 28.49
CA LYS A 22 -1.21 -1.56 27.66
C LYS A 22 -1.64 -2.41 26.46
N PRO A 23 -2.94 -2.47 26.11
CA PRO A 23 -3.37 -3.23 24.94
C PRO A 23 -2.54 -2.80 23.74
N VAL A 24 -1.87 -3.76 23.09
CA VAL A 24 -1.21 -3.50 21.82
C VAL A 24 -2.33 -3.17 20.84
N GLU A 25 -2.41 -1.90 20.46
CA GLU A 25 -3.37 -1.42 19.47
C GLU A 25 -2.99 -2.09 18.14
N THR A 26 -3.72 -3.12 17.73
CA THR A 26 -3.49 -3.76 16.43
C THR A 26 -3.87 -2.79 15.32
N THR A 27 -2.88 -2.11 14.77
CA THR A 27 -3.05 -1.19 13.63
C THR A 27 -3.34 -2.01 12.37
N VAL A 28 -4.51 -1.80 11.78
CA VAL A 28 -4.87 -2.40 10.48
C VAL A 28 -4.24 -1.56 9.37
N ASN A 29 -3.35 -2.16 8.58
CA ASN A 29 -2.70 -1.48 7.47
C ASN A 29 -3.65 -1.28 6.29
N VAL A 30 -3.55 -0.12 5.64
CA VAL A 30 -4.18 0.13 4.34
C VAL A 30 -3.16 -0.16 3.26
N VAL A 31 -3.51 -1.07 2.36
CA VAL A 31 -2.66 -1.47 1.24
C VAL A 31 -3.38 -1.18 -0.07
N ILE A 32 -2.62 -0.73 -1.07
CA ILE A 32 -3.08 -0.70 -2.45
C ILE A 32 -2.22 -1.66 -3.29
N GLU A 33 -2.85 -2.52 -4.05
CA GLU A 33 -2.17 -3.39 -5.00
C GLU A 33 -2.58 -3.09 -6.45
N GLY A 34 -1.74 -3.53 -7.39
CA GLY A 34 -2.06 -3.48 -8.80
C GLY A 34 -0.91 -3.94 -9.67
N MET A 35 -1.16 -3.94 -10.97
CA MET A 35 -0.19 -4.33 -12.00
C MET A 35 0.17 -3.14 -12.88
N VAL A 36 1.39 -3.13 -13.41
CA VAL A 36 1.84 -2.20 -14.44
C VAL A 36 2.34 -2.99 -15.65
N TYR A 37 1.82 -2.64 -16.82
CA TYR A 37 2.10 -3.33 -18.07
C TYR A 37 2.69 -2.39 -19.14
N CYS A 38 3.30 -3.02 -20.14
CA CYS A 38 3.57 -2.45 -21.45
C CYS A 38 2.49 -2.94 -22.41
N GLN A 39 1.68 -2.05 -22.98
CA GLN A 39 0.66 -2.41 -23.96
C GLN A 39 1.29 -3.01 -25.23
N SER A 40 0.68 -4.04 -25.81
CA SER A 40 1.10 -4.56 -27.13
C SER A 40 0.85 -3.52 -28.24
N CYS A 41 1.71 -3.48 -29.25
CA CYS A 41 1.50 -2.67 -30.45
C CYS A 41 0.22 -3.03 -31.21
N ASP A 42 -0.22 -4.28 -31.13
CA ASP A 42 -1.50 -4.72 -31.72
C ASP A 42 -2.71 -4.03 -31.12
N ASN A 43 -2.57 -3.52 -29.90
CA ASN A 43 -3.63 -2.86 -29.14
C ASN A 43 -3.35 -1.36 -28.96
N TYR A 44 -2.35 -0.79 -29.64
CA TYR A 44 -1.97 0.62 -29.47
C TYR A 44 -3.16 1.56 -29.70
N GLY A 45 -3.31 2.55 -28.82
CA GLY A 45 -4.42 3.51 -28.88
C GLY A 45 -5.75 3.01 -28.29
N SER A 46 -5.87 1.71 -28.00
CA SER A 46 -7.05 1.15 -27.32
C SER A 46 -6.91 1.14 -25.79
N TRP A 47 -7.97 0.67 -25.11
CA TRP A 47 -7.99 0.35 -23.68
C TRP A 47 -7.58 -1.10 -23.37
N SER A 48 -7.32 -1.92 -24.39
CA SER A 48 -7.02 -3.34 -24.24
C SER A 48 -5.63 -3.58 -23.67
N LEU A 49 -5.52 -4.56 -22.78
CA LEU A 49 -4.26 -5.10 -22.27
C LEU A 49 -3.98 -6.52 -22.77
N SER A 50 -4.67 -6.95 -23.83
CA SER A 50 -4.36 -8.21 -24.50
C SER A 50 -2.89 -8.20 -24.94
N GLU A 51 -2.19 -9.29 -24.62
CA GLU A 51 -0.76 -9.49 -24.93
C GLU A 51 0.19 -8.45 -24.30
N ALA A 52 -0.31 -7.66 -23.35
CA ALA A 52 0.51 -6.72 -22.62
C ALA A 52 1.50 -7.46 -21.71
N LYS A 53 2.72 -6.93 -21.61
CA LYS A 53 3.81 -7.56 -20.83
C LYS A 53 4.02 -6.81 -19.51
N PRO A 54 4.16 -7.50 -18.37
CA PRO A 54 4.39 -6.82 -17.10
C PRO A 54 5.71 -6.06 -17.11
N ILE A 55 5.74 -4.90 -16.44
CA ILE A 55 6.95 -4.07 -16.33
C ILE A 55 7.49 -4.16 -14.92
N ALA A 56 8.63 -4.82 -14.74
CA ALA A 56 9.39 -4.76 -13.50
C ALA A 56 10.00 -3.38 -13.28
N LYS A 57 10.13 -2.97 -12.01
CA LYS A 57 10.71 -1.67 -11.61
C LYS A 57 10.00 -0.42 -12.17
N ALA A 58 8.77 -0.55 -12.64
CA ALA A 58 7.93 0.60 -12.97
C ALA A 58 7.55 1.33 -11.69
N LYS A 59 7.51 2.66 -11.75
CA LYS A 59 7.09 3.49 -10.61
C LYS A 59 5.67 3.98 -10.80
N VAL A 60 4.88 3.84 -9.74
CA VAL A 60 3.54 4.41 -9.59
C VAL A 60 3.50 5.28 -8.34
N SER A 61 2.66 6.30 -8.33
CA SER A 61 2.40 7.08 -7.11
C SER A 61 1.00 6.77 -6.60
N VAL A 62 0.90 6.58 -5.29
CA VAL A 62 -0.38 6.69 -4.58
C VAL A 62 -0.50 8.12 -4.08
N ILE A 63 -1.62 8.76 -4.41
CA ILE A 63 -1.95 10.10 -3.94
C ILE A 63 -3.31 10.04 -3.28
N CYS A 64 -3.40 10.37 -2.00
CA CYS A 64 -4.66 10.54 -1.30
C CYS A 64 -4.91 12.00 -0.99
N LYS A 65 -6.15 12.44 -1.20
CA LYS A 65 -6.63 13.77 -0.87
C LYS A 65 -7.77 13.65 0.12
N ASN A 66 -7.67 14.36 1.23
CA ASN A 66 -8.77 14.44 2.20
C ASN A 66 -10.00 15.16 1.62
N TYR A 67 -11.09 15.19 2.37
CA TYR A 67 -12.36 15.80 1.98
C TYR A 67 -12.23 17.29 1.63
N LYS A 68 -11.24 17.99 2.19
CA LYS A 68 -10.86 19.38 1.85
C LYS A 68 -9.98 19.49 0.59
N LYS A 69 -9.83 18.40 -0.16
CA LYS A 69 -9.00 18.27 -1.37
C LYS A 69 -7.50 18.50 -1.17
N ARG A 70 -7.01 18.46 0.07
CA ARG A 70 -5.59 18.58 0.40
C ARG A 70 -4.93 17.21 0.35
N VAL A 71 -3.74 17.12 -0.22
CA VAL A 71 -2.97 15.88 -0.21
C VAL A 71 -2.59 15.55 1.23
N ASN A 72 -3.07 14.43 1.75
CA ASN A 72 -2.73 13.92 3.08
C ASN A 72 -1.84 12.67 3.02
N PHE A 73 -1.64 12.09 1.83
CA PHE A 73 -0.67 11.04 1.61
C PHE A 73 -0.14 11.09 0.18
N TYR A 74 1.17 10.96 0.02
CA TYR A 74 1.84 10.80 -1.26
C TYR A 74 3.05 9.89 -1.10
N LYS A 75 3.14 8.84 -1.91
CA LYS A 75 4.34 8.00 -1.99
C LYS A 75 4.43 7.33 -3.34
N ALA A 76 5.66 7.21 -3.85
CA ALA A 76 5.96 6.40 -5.03
C ALA A 76 6.31 4.98 -4.60
N PHE A 77 5.84 4.01 -5.37
CA PHE A 77 6.06 2.58 -5.19
C PHE A 77 6.59 2.00 -6.49
N GLU A 78 7.40 0.95 -6.36
CA GLU A 78 8.03 0.27 -7.47
C GLU A 78 7.43 -1.13 -7.62
N THR A 79 7.21 -1.55 -8.87
CA THR A 79 6.75 -2.92 -9.16
C THR A 79 7.87 -3.94 -9.00
N ASN A 80 7.51 -5.13 -8.53
CA ASN A 80 8.40 -6.28 -8.45
C ASN A 80 8.73 -6.86 -9.85
N ALA A 81 9.45 -7.98 -9.87
CA ALA A 81 9.86 -8.66 -11.10
C ALA A 81 8.69 -9.07 -12.04
N TYR A 82 7.48 -9.17 -11.52
CA TYR A 82 6.27 -9.55 -12.24
C TYR A 82 5.37 -8.36 -12.61
N GLY A 83 5.84 -7.12 -12.40
CA GLY A 83 5.04 -5.92 -12.66
C GLY A 83 3.95 -5.63 -11.63
N TYR A 84 3.97 -6.33 -10.50
CA TYR A 84 3.03 -6.15 -9.40
C TYR A 84 3.58 -5.18 -8.35
N PHE A 85 2.76 -4.28 -7.81
CA PHE A 85 3.12 -3.47 -6.65
C PHE A 85 2.21 -3.77 -5.46
N TYR A 86 2.78 -3.75 -4.26
CA TYR A 86 2.10 -3.82 -2.97
C TYR A 86 2.43 -2.57 -2.17
N ALA A 87 1.52 -1.61 -2.15
CA ALA A 87 1.73 -0.27 -1.61
C ALA A 87 1.09 -0.12 -0.23
N GLU A 88 1.86 -0.41 0.82
CA GLU A 88 1.48 -0.09 2.20
C GLU A 88 1.51 1.42 2.43
N LEU A 89 0.37 1.97 2.85
CA LEU A 89 0.22 3.41 3.11
C LEU A 89 0.65 3.75 4.54
N GLN A 90 1.91 3.50 4.86
CA GLN A 90 2.48 3.81 6.19
C GLN A 90 2.35 5.32 6.48
N GLY A 91 1.71 5.67 7.59
CA GLY A 91 1.42 7.05 7.97
C GLY A 91 0.21 7.66 7.26
N PHE A 92 -0.60 6.88 6.54
CA PHE A 92 -1.91 7.33 6.07
C PHE A 92 -2.89 7.44 7.22
N GLU A 93 -3.45 8.62 7.39
CA GLU A 93 -4.46 8.92 8.40
C GLU A 93 -5.74 9.43 7.76
N MET A 94 -6.88 8.95 8.28
CA MET A 94 -8.21 9.44 7.93
C MET A 94 -8.67 10.44 8.97
N GLY A 95 -8.86 11.71 8.57
CA GLY A 95 -9.49 12.70 9.44
C GLY A 95 -11.00 12.47 9.57
N HIS A 96 -11.63 12.00 8.49
CA HIS A 96 -13.04 11.61 8.45
C HIS A 96 -13.18 10.20 7.88
N SER A 97 -13.71 9.26 8.67
CA SER A 97 -13.79 7.83 8.34
C SER A 97 -14.43 7.52 6.98
N TYR A 98 -15.53 8.21 6.64
CA TYR A 98 -16.21 8.05 5.35
C TYR A 98 -15.59 8.87 4.20
N LEU A 99 -15.40 10.18 4.38
CA LEU A 99 -14.97 11.07 3.29
C LEU A 99 -13.50 10.92 2.91
N ASP A 100 -12.65 10.54 3.88
CA ASP A 100 -11.22 10.30 3.66
C ASP A 100 -10.93 8.82 3.36
N HIS A 101 -11.96 7.98 3.28
CA HIS A 101 -11.83 6.55 2.99
C HIS A 101 -11.04 6.31 1.70
N PRO A 102 -10.10 5.33 1.64
CA PRO A 102 -9.22 5.11 0.50
C PRO A 102 -9.94 5.01 -0.86
N LEU A 103 -11.12 4.37 -0.89
CA LEU A 103 -11.96 4.25 -2.10
C LEU A 103 -12.33 5.61 -2.70
N HIS A 104 -12.48 6.64 -1.87
CA HIS A 104 -12.86 7.98 -2.30
C HIS A 104 -11.66 8.91 -2.44
N SER A 105 -10.74 8.86 -1.46
CA SER A 105 -9.64 9.82 -1.29
C SER A 105 -8.40 9.48 -2.12
N CYS A 106 -8.11 8.20 -2.37
CA CYS A 106 -6.85 7.75 -2.96
C CYS A 106 -6.95 7.45 -4.46
N ARG A 107 -5.88 7.74 -5.21
CA ARG A 107 -5.71 7.42 -6.63
C ARG A 107 -4.31 6.90 -6.90
N VAL A 108 -4.18 5.97 -7.86
CA VAL A 108 -2.89 5.50 -8.36
C VAL A 108 -2.58 6.14 -9.70
N LYS A 109 -1.35 6.61 -9.90
CA LYS A 109 -0.89 7.20 -11.16
C LYS A 109 0.44 6.61 -11.60
N LEU A 110 0.65 6.50 -12.91
CA LEU A 110 1.96 6.20 -13.49
C LEU A 110 2.94 7.32 -13.15
N VAL A 111 4.20 6.95 -12.88
CA VAL A 111 5.29 7.90 -12.63
C VAL A 111 6.42 7.67 -13.63
N SER A 112 6.88 6.44 -13.81
CA SER A 112 7.91 6.12 -14.81
C SER A 112 7.97 4.63 -15.14
N SER A 113 8.51 4.33 -16.32
CA SER A 113 8.90 2.99 -16.74
C SER A 113 10.41 2.95 -16.91
N PRO A 114 11.09 1.87 -16.48
CA PRO A 114 12.52 1.68 -16.74
C PRO A 114 12.81 1.20 -18.17
N LEU A 115 11.77 0.84 -18.94
CA LEU A 115 11.93 0.37 -20.31
C LEU A 115 11.90 1.55 -21.27
N GLU A 116 13.04 1.86 -21.90
CA GLU A 116 13.13 2.92 -22.92
C GLU A 116 12.20 2.68 -24.12
N THR A 117 11.96 1.41 -24.44
CA THR A 117 11.04 1.00 -25.51
C THR A 117 9.58 1.07 -25.10
N CYS A 118 9.26 1.27 -23.82
CA CYS A 118 7.90 1.28 -23.31
C CYS A 118 7.72 2.20 -22.09
N ASN A 119 7.83 3.50 -22.34
CA ASN A 119 7.72 4.55 -21.33
C ASN A 119 6.72 5.67 -21.71
N VAL A 120 5.97 5.51 -22.80
CA VAL A 120 4.94 6.49 -23.19
C VAL A 120 3.76 6.36 -22.23
N PHE A 121 3.42 7.45 -21.54
CA PHE A 121 2.26 7.45 -20.64
C PHE A 121 0.98 7.13 -21.41
N SER A 122 0.14 6.29 -20.80
CA SER A 122 -1.22 6.04 -21.29
C SER A 122 -2.23 6.34 -20.19
N ASN A 123 -3.47 6.55 -20.62
CA ASN A 123 -4.59 6.67 -19.69
C ASN A 123 -5.42 5.39 -19.58
N ILE A 124 -4.85 4.24 -19.97
CA ILE A 124 -5.48 2.92 -19.77
C ILE A 124 -5.74 2.75 -18.27
N ASN A 125 -6.98 2.40 -17.93
CA ASN A 125 -7.49 2.35 -16.56
C ASN A 125 -7.20 3.60 -15.74
N TYR A 126 -7.19 4.76 -16.41
CA TYR A 126 -6.93 6.07 -15.82
C TYR A 126 -5.52 6.22 -15.26
N GLY A 127 -4.52 5.53 -15.82
CA GLY A 127 -3.15 5.58 -15.30
C GLY A 127 -2.51 6.98 -15.24
N LEU A 128 -2.92 7.91 -16.10
CA LEU A 128 -2.49 9.31 -16.06
C LEU A 128 -3.39 10.17 -15.15
N ASN A 129 -4.71 10.02 -15.29
CA ASN A 129 -5.68 10.85 -14.59
C ASN A 129 -5.82 10.48 -13.10
N GLY A 130 -5.55 9.22 -12.75
CA GLY A 130 -5.69 8.63 -11.43
C GLY A 130 -6.67 7.46 -11.43
N ALA A 131 -6.15 6.24 -11.33
CA ALA A 131 -6.94 5.03 -11.19
C ALA A 131 -7.70 5.04 -9.85
N LYS A 132 -9.00 4.77 -9.92
CA LYS A 132 -9.83 4.56 -8.73
C LYS A 132 -9.53 3.19 -8.12
N LEU A 133 -9.70 3.12 -6.81
CA LEU A 133 -9.55 1.89 -6.06
C LEU A 133 -10.87 1.11 -6.02
N ARG A 134 -10.76 -0.21 -5.94
CA ARG A 134 -11.85 -1.14 -5.68
C ARG A 134 -11.50 -1.98 -4.46
N PHE A 135 -12.52 -2.36 -3.70
CA PHE A 135 -12.37 -3.37 -2.67
C PHE A 135 -12.84 -4.71 -3.25
N GLU A 136 -12.00 -5.72 -3.17
CA GLU A 136 -12.26 -7.06 -3.72
C GLU A 136 -12.31 -8.10 -2.59
N ASP A 137 -12.78 -7.70 -1.40
CA ASP A 137 -12.87 -8.54 -0.20
C ASP A 137 -11.52 -9.16 0.26
N LYS A 138 -10.41 -8.49 -0.09
CA LYS A 138 -9.05 -8.92 0.24
C LYS A 138 -8.61 -8.33 1.58
N THR A 139 -8.39 -9.21 2.53
CA THR A 139 -7.81 -8.88 3.83
C THR A 139 -6.73 -9.88 4.20
N ILE A 140 -5.74 -9.44 4.99
CA ILE A 140 -4.76 -10.31 5.63
C ILE A 140 -4.97 -10.16 7.13
N ASP A 141 -5.13 -11.28 7.83
CA ASP A 141 -5.19 -11.33 9.29
C ASP A 141 -4.20 -12.39 9.79
N ARG A 142 -3.03 -11.92 10.24
CA ARG A 142 -1.99 -12.71 10.90
C ARG A 142 -1.68 -12.09 12.25
N SER A 143 -1.09 -12.88 13.14
CA SER A 143 -0.77 -12.46 14.52
C SER A 143 0.10 -11.20 14.59
N ASP A 144 0.96 -11.00 13.60
CA ASP A 144 1.92 -9.89 13.48
C ASP A 144 1.54 -8.85 12.43
N TYR A 145 0.50 -9.10 11.63
CA TYR A 145 0.17 -8.28 10.48
C TYR A 145 -1.30 -8.37 10.09
N LYS A 146 -1.99 -7.22 10.13
CA LYS A 146 -3.35 -7.07 9.63
C LYS A 146 -3.39 -6.03 8.52
N ALA A 147 -4.08 -6.32 7.41
CA ALA A 147 -4.22 -5.37 6.31
C ALA A 147 -5.56 -5.50 5.58
N VAL A 148 -6.08 -4.37 5.12
CA VAL A 148 -7.17 -4.29 4.13
C VAL A 148 -6.55 -3.87 2.80
N ILE A 149 -6.80 -4.67 1.76
CA ILE A 149 -6.17 -4.50 0.45
C ILE A 149 -7.20 -3.95 -0.54
N TYR A 150 -6.84 -2.84 -1.16
CA TYR A 150 -7.57 -2.21 -2.26
C TYR A 150 -6.84 -2.43 -3.58
N THR A 151 -7.60 -2.61 -4.65
CA THR A 151 -7.03 -2.91 -5.97
C THR A 151 -7.21 -1.72 -6.90
N ALA A 152 -6.10 -1.22 -7.46
CA ALA A 152 -6.13 -0.35 -8.61
C ALA A 152 -6.27 -1.18 -9.89
N GLY A 153 -7.07 -0.71 -10.86
CA GLY A 153 -7.10 -1.33 -12.19
C GLY A 153 -5.69 -1.34 -12.80
N PRO A 154 -5.30 -2.37 -13.56
CA PRO A 154 -3.95 -2.49 -14.10
C PRO A 154 -3.61 -1.27 -14.96
N LEU A 155 -2.49 -0.61 -14.65
CA LEU A 155 -2.03 0.56 -15.39
C LEU A 155 -1.09 0.11 -16.51
N ALA A 156 -0.91 0.94 -17.53
CA ALA A 156 0.03 0.60 -18.59
C ALA A 156 0.74 1.80 -19.21
N PHE A 157 2.00 1.59 -19.57
CA PHE A 157 2.71 2.41 -20.54
C PHE A 157 2.47 1.85 -21.94
N ARG A 158 2.78 2.66 -22.95
CA ARG A 158 2.77 2.28 -24.35
C ARG A 158 4.19 2.20 -24.92
N PRO A 159 4.40 1.37 -25.94
CA PRO A 159 5.64 1.36 -26.70
C PRO A 159 5.94 2.74 -27.29
N THR A 160 7.22 3.12 -27.34
CA THR A 160 7.66 4.38 -27.98
C THR A 160 7.51 4.36 -29.49
N TYR A 161 7.57 3.17 -30.08
CA TYR A 161 7.40 2.94 -31.50
C TYR A 161 6.62 1.64 -31.73
N CYS A 162 5.67 1.69 -32.65
CA CYS A 162 4.99 0.52 -33.17
C CYS A 162 5.14 0.50 -34.69
N PRO A 163 5.74 -0.56 -35.26
CA PRO A 163 5.86 -0.67 -36.71
C PRO A 163 4.47 -0.79 -37.35
N PRO A 164 4.27 -0.22 -38.54
CA PRO A 164 3.05 -0.46 -39.32
C PRO A 164 2.91 -1.96 -39.62
N LYS A 165 1.67 -2.42 -39.69
CA LYS A 165 1.33 -3.79 -40.12
C LYS A 165 1.36 -3.92 -41.63
#